data_AF-A0A8J7SMN9-F1
#
_entry.id   AF-A0A8J7SMN9-F1
#
_cell.length_a   1.000
_cell.length_b   1.000
_cell.length_c   1.000
_cell.angle_alpha   90.00
_cell.angle_beta   90.00
_cell.angle_gamma   90.00
#
_symmetry.space_group_name_H-M   'P 1'
#
loop_
_entity.id
_entity.type
_entity.pdbx_description
1 polymer ?
#
loop_
_entity_poly.entity_id
_entity_poly.type
_entity_poly.pdbx_seq_one_letter_code
_entity_poly.pdbx_strand_id
1 'polypeptide(L)'
;MIKRLQKLTLSTAILAGSSSVLSAGHPSQGLWVGEVTLNAVNEATGAVGDSNTYEFSDPEFTTATSDNAYLRLILHVNGAGQVSLLKSVAVVDGVNGSLLLTDPNLYASHTGIGKRIASAFYDFSDQKAVLAVEELIDASTDAAVAGAIAGKTLSAIGTDTQNAVDDVVGEADVDKAYLDRGTGASSFITDHYFSLTEAQQIADEVARLIHTATKTSADIPADETVTNFFPADPLGGNFAAVVATARNLRDASSFYGDPRPVEAIVQLVKSAAAAVDDAPDGADLATKQELARNAAEDARHNAADVTEAYNRFIAGDTFATVQAELSDLAVEAALIAHARGGDEAQIASEVRASLIAADAIAPAYTEATTLLSESLWGDGRSGDALDLLVDAAANTSAAQVIISQEIILLKEVVDDAIVSAAELVEFAPVFAAAPSSDYTGFVTASEYSAAANTAAQEAASEAHFQYNAGVTDQDDLSYLTNLAVKKALLDIRNTAAALPQDTISLDGDLLPSSVLSGTIHLPALAPTNPFMHRRHPDHTEGYDIQRALTLTVASSDESTFSSAGYGVSVITGTYEEEIFGLHKLLGPNQDVGLKTAGSFILNRISFVDSLNY
;
A
#
# COMPACT_ATOMS: atom_id res chain seq x y z
N MET A 1 18.73 67.41 -16.30
CA MET A 1 18.31 67.65 -14.90
C MET A 1 17.40 66.50 -14.51
N ILE A 2 18.01 65.48 -13.93
CA ILE A 2 17.50 64.11 -13.74
C ILE A 2 16.52 64.14 -12.56
N LYS A 3 15.24 63.81 -12.80
CA LYS A 3 14.24 63.69 -11.75
C LYS A 3 14.38 62.33 -11.05
N ARG A 4 14.50 62.40 -9.73
CA ARG A 4 14.68 61.32 -8.75
C ARG A 4 13.72 60.16 -8.97
N LEU A 5 14.27 58.97 -9.21
CA LEU A 5 13.64 57.71 -8.79
C LEU A 5 13.56 57.75 -7.26
N GLN A 6 12.33 57.77 -6.72
CA GLN A 6 12.12 57.38 -5.33
C GLN A 6 12.34 55.87 -5.25
N LYS A 7 13.30 55.46 -4.42
CA LYS A 7 13.43 54.07 -3.99
C LYS A 7 12.13 53.68 -3.28
N LEU A 8 11.32 52.84 -3.94
CA LEU A 8 10.31 52.02 -3.29
C LEU A 8 11.08 51.11 -2.32
N THR A 9 10.97 51.39 -1.03
CA THR A 9 11.20 50.38 0.00
C THR A 9 9.99 49.46 -0.05
N LEU A 10 10.14 48.38 -0.82
CA LEU A 10 9.29 47.20 -0.74
C LEU A 10 9.32 46.76 0.73
N SER A 11 8.22 46.94 1.46
CA SER A 11 8.02 46.14 2.67
C SER A 11 7.74 44.74 2.18
N THR A 12 8.82 44.00 1.96
CA THR A 12 8.78 42.55 1.86
C THR A 12 8.26 42.10 3.22
N ALA A 13 6.95 41.91 3.35
CA ALA A 13 6.44 40.89 4.25
C ALA A 13 7.07 39.60 3.71
N ILE A 14 8.25 39.28 4.25
CA ILE A 14 8.85 37.98 4.10
C ILE A 14 7.85 37.08 4.81
N LEU A 15 6.84 36.58 4.09
CA LEU A 15 6.46 35.20 4.30
C LEU A 15 7.78 34.48 4.14
N ALA A 16 8.34 34.01 5.25
CA ALA A 16 9.37 33.01 5.22
C ALA A 16 8.70 31.75 4.66
N GLY A 17 8.43 31.77 3.35
CA GLY A 17 8.36 30.56 2.57
C GLY A 17 9.76 30.02 2.63
N SER A 18 10.00 29.15 3.62
CA SER A 18 11.03 28.14 3.51
C SER A 18 10.92 27.62 2.08
N SER A 19 11.98 27.75 1.31
CA SER A 19 12.08 26.99 0.07
C SER A 19 12.18 25.54 0.51
N SER A 20 11.03 24.92 0.77
CA SER A 20 10.89 23.50 0.95
C SER A 20 11.50 22.89 -0.30
N VAL A 21 12.60 22.15 -0.12
CA VAL A 21 13.03 21.25 -1.16
C VAL A 21 11.86 20.30 -1.31
N LEU A 22 11.14 20.42 -2.42
CA LEU A 22 10.02 19.57 -2.81
C LEU A 22 10.21 18.17 -2.22
N SER A 23 9.30 17.75 -1.34
CA SER A 23 8.93 16.33 -1.35
C SER A 23 8.10 16.13 -2.62
N ALA A 24 8.79 16.22 -3.76
CA ALA A 24 8.21 15.83 -5.03
C ALA A 24 7.82 14.37 -4.83
N GLY A 25 6.55 14.05 -5.03
CA GLY A 25 6.07 12.68 -4.96
C GLY A 25 7.03 11.75 -5.70
N HIS A 26 7.20 10.51 -5.19
CA HIS A 26 8.33 9.65 -5.52
C HIS A 26 8.71 9.75 -7.00
N PRO A 27 10.00 9.96 -7.37
CA PRO A 27 10.37 10.34 -8.74
C PRO A 27 9.86 9.34 -9.80
N SER A 28 9.70 8.09 -9.41
CA SER A 28 9.15 7.01 -10.25
C SER A 28 7.65 6.76 -10.09
N GLN A 29 6.87 7.58 -9.38
CA GLN A 29 5.43 7.35 -9.14
C GLN A 29 4.64 7.16 -10.46
N GLY A 30 3.47 6.57 -10.43
CA GLY A 30 2.63 6.40 -11.62
C GLY A 30 2.76 5.06 -12.34
N LEU A 31 2.19 5.01 -13.54
CA LEU A 31 2.02 3.77 -14.31
C LEU A 31 3.15 3.58 -15.32
N TRP A 32 3.84 2.44 -15.20
CA TRP A 32 4.91 2.00 -16.08
C TRP A 32 4.49 0.78 -16.88
N VAL A 33 4.63 0.87 -18.21
CA VAL A 33 4.26 -0.23 -19.12
C VAL A 33 5.39 -0.50 -20.08
N GLY A 34 5.66 -1.78 -20.27
CA GLY A 34 6.74 -2.21 -21.15
C GLY A 34 6.73 -3.69 -21.45
N GLU A 35 7.88 -4.16 -21.88
CA GLU A 35 8.08 -5.52 -22.35
C GLU A 35 9.39 -6.07 -21.82
N VAL A 36 9.37 -7.34 -21.43
CA VAL A 36 10.57 -8.14 -21.20
C VAL A 36 10.79 -9.02 -22.42
N THR A 37 12.03 -9.04 -22.91
CA THR A 37 12.53 -9.96 -23.92
C THR A 37 13.29 -11.08 -23.23
N LEU A 38 12.65 -12.22 -23.01
CA LEU A 38 13.29 -13.43 -22.51
C LEU A 38 14.12 -14.06 -23.62
N ASN A 39 15.40 -14.29 -23.33
CA ASN A 39 16.36 -14.84 -24.28
C ASN A 39 17.27 -15.92 -23.65
N ALA A 40 17.00 -16.34 -22.41
CA ALA A 40 17.73 -17.39 -21.75
C ALA A 40 16.84 -18.25 -20.83
N VAL A 41 17.14 -19.56 -20.74
CA VAL A 41 16.45 -20.54 -19.87
C VAL A 41 17.45 -21.57 -19.32
N ASN A 42 17.18 -22.19 -18.16
CA ASN A 42 17.95 -23.36 -17.73
C ASN A 42 17.43 -24.67 -18.36
N GLU A 43 18.29 -25.69 -18.45
CA GLU A 43 17.93 -26.98 -19.05
C GLU A 43 17.31 -27.92 -18.00
N ALA A 44 16.02 -28.27 -18.17
CA ALA A 44 15.30 -29.18 -17.26
C ALA A 44 15.62 -30.67 -17.48
N THR A 45 16.12 -31.03 -18.67
CA THR A 45 16.49 -32.41 -19.04
C THR A 45 17.74 -32.39 -19.88
N GLY A 46 18.69 -33.30 -19.64
CA GLY A 46 19.96 -33.34 -20.37
C GLY A 46 19.74 -33.44 -21.88
N ALA A 47 20.47 -32.63 -22.62
CA ALA A 47 20.54 -32.75 -24.06
C ALA A 47 21.34 -34.02 -24.41
N VAL A 48 20.91 -34.73 -25.45
CA VAL A 48 21.74 -35.80 -26.02
C VAL A 48 22.83 -35.11 -26.84
N GLY A 49 24.05 -35.07 -26.31
CA GLY A 49 25.19 -34.45 -26.98
C GLY A 49 25.63 -35.22 -28.22
N ASP A 50 26.56 -34.66 -28.99
CA ASP A 50 27.15 -35.27 -30.20
C ASP A 50 27.80 -36.65 -29.94
N SER A 51 28.11 -36.92 -28.69
CA SER A 51 28.62 -38.18 -28.12
C SER A 51 27.52 -39.23 -27.87
N ASN A 52 26.25 -38.89 -28.08
CA ASN A 52 25.07 -39.67 -27.70
C ASN A 52 25.01 -39.99 -26.19
N THR A 53 25.69 -39.18 -25.37
CA THR A 53 25.56 -39.17 -23.91
C THR A 53 24.73 -37.97 -23.46
N TYR A 54 23.95 -38.15 -22.41
CA TYR A 54 23.25 -37.05 -21.76
C TYR A 54 24.28 -36.11 -21.13
N GLU A 55 24.42 -34.92 -21.70
CA GLU A 55 25.19 -33.83 -21.12
C GLU A 55 24.18 -32.90 -20.45
N PHE A 56 24.35 -32.67 -19.15
CA PHE A 56 23.52 -31.77 -18.38
C PHE A 56 24.30 -30.47 -18.21
N SER A 57 23.76 -29.38 -18.73
CA SER A 57 24.16 -28.04 -18.30
C SER A 57 23.88 -27.93 -16.80
N ASP A 58 24.73 -27.21 -16.06
CA ASP A 58 24.47 -26.93 -14.66
C ASP A 58 23.16 -26.12 -14.55
N PRO A 59 22.09 -26.67 -13.93
CA PRO A 59 20.76 -26.07 -13.94
C PRO A 59 20.70 -24.74 -13.18
N GLU A 60 21.76 -24.39 -12.44
CA GLU A 60 21.90 -23.09 -11.80
C GLU A 60 22.05 -21.94 -12.80
N PHE A 61 22.54 -22.22 -14.01
CA PHE A 61 22.82 -21.23 -15.04
C PHE A 61 21.85 -21.32 -16.21
N THR A 62 21.40 -20.16 -16.68
CA THR A 62 20.59 -20.07 -17.90
C THR A 62 21.50 -20.11 -19.14
N THR A 63 21.00 -20.71 -20.22
CA THR A 63 21.62 -20.73 -21.55
C THR A 63 20.73 -20.01 -22.54
N ALA A 64 21.34 -19.46 -23.61
CA ALA A 64 20.60 -18.68 -24.60
C ALA A 64 19.55 -19.53 -25.33
N THR A 65 18.35 -18.98 -25.50
CA THR A 65 17.29 -19.60 -26.31
C THR A 65 17.57 -19.40 -27.80
N SER A 66 16.99 -20.26 -28.64
CA SER A 66 17.07 -20.13 -30.10
C SER A 66 16.26 -18.96 -30.66
N ASP A 67 15.25 -18.52 -29.91
CA ASP A 67 14.36 -17.40 -30.25
C ASP A 67 13.90 -16.71 -28.96
N ASN A 68 13.42 -15.48 -29.08
CA ASN A 68 12.98 -14.68 -27.94
C ASN A 68 11.50 -14.92 -27.61
N ALA A 69 11.17 -14.87 -26.32
CA ALA A 69 9.79 -14.75 -25.86
C ALA A 69 9.56 -13.34 -25.30
N TYR A 70 8.37 -12.79 -25.58
CA TYR A 70 7.99 -11.44 -25.17
C TYR A 70 6.85 -11.49 -24.18
N LEU A 71 7.02 -10.78 -23.07
CA LEU A 71 5.99 -10.67 -22.03
C LEU A 71 5.81 -9.22 -21.63
N ARG A 72 4.54 -8.84 -21.44
CA ARG A 72 4.19 -7.49 -21.03
C ARG A 72 4.34 -7.34 -19.53
N LEU A 73 5.05 -6.29 -19.14
CA LEU A 73 5.23 -5.86 -17.76
C LEU A 73 4.40 -4.59 -17.51
N ILE A 74 3.63 -4.58 -16.43
CA ILE A 74 2.80 -3.45 -16.00
C ILE A 74 3.11 -3.21 -14.52
N LEU A 75 3.79 -2.12 -14.21
CA LEU A 75 4.10 -1.74 -12.84
C LEU A 75 3.38 -0.43 -12.50
N HIS A 76 2.87 -0.32 -11.28
CA HIS A 76 2.48 0.96 -10.70
C HIS A 76 3.39 1.28 -9.53
N VAL A 77 3.71 2.55 -9.36
CA VAL A 77 4.46 3.07 -8.22
C VAL A 77 3.58 4.11 -7.56
N ASN A 78 3.23 3.92 -6.29
CA ASN A 78 2.39 4.91 -5.61
C ASN A 78 3.19 6.16 -5.20
N GLY A 79 2.51 7.16 -4.62
CA GLY A 79 3.14 8.41 -4.20
C GLY A 79 4.24 8.21 -3.15
N ALA A 80 4.13 7.12 -2.38
CA ALA A 80 5.10 6.69 -1.38
C ALA A 80 6.27 5.86 -1.95
N GLY A 81 6.27 5.55 -3.25
CA GLY A 81 7.33 4.77 -3.93
C GLY A 81 7.15 3.26 -3.92
N GLN A 82 6.09 2.73 -3.31
CA GLN A 82 5.82 1.29 -3.31
C GLN A 82 5.46 0.80 -4.70
N VAL A 83 6.04 -0.32 -5.12
CA VAL A 83 5.86 -0.87 -6.46
C VAL A 83 4.88 -2.04 -6.44
N SER A 84 3.91 -2.03 -7.35
CA SER A 84 2.99 -3.15 -7.56
C SER A 84 3.06 -3.65 -9.00
N LEU A 85 3.13 -4.97 -9.17
CA LEU A 85 2.96 -5.64 -10.46
C LEU A 85 1.46 -5.85 -10.72
N LEU A 86 0.98 -5.41 -11.88
CA LEU A 86 -0.44 -5.45 -12.23
C LEU A 86 -0.74 -6.51 -13.31
N LYS A 87 -1.87 -7.20 -13.16
CA LYS A 87 -2.40 -8.11 -14.18
C LYS A 87 -3.06 -7.32 -15.30
N SER A 88 -3.85 -6.33 -14.93
CA SER A 88 -4.45 -5.36 -15.84
C SER A 88 -4.73 -4.03 -15.17
N VAL A 89 -4.80 -2.98 -15.98
CA VAL A 89 -5.21 -1.64 -15.56
C VAL A 89 -6.05 -1.01 -16.66
N ALA A 90 -7.15 -0.37 -16.27
CA ALA A 90 -7.92 0.52 -17.12
C ALA A 90 -7.52 1.96 -16.79
N VAL A 91 -7.00 2.68 -17.78
CA VAL A 91 -6.79 4.11 -17.70
C VAL A 91 -8.07 4.78 -18.13
N VAL A 92 -8.78 5.43 -17.20
CA VAL A 92 -10.04 6.12 -17.46
C VAL A 92 -9.78 7.62 -17.47
N ASP A 93 -10.00 8.27 -18.60
CA ASP A 93 -9.89 9.72 -18.67
C ASP A 93 -11.16 10.37 -18.09
N GLY A 94 -11.01 11.03 -16.95
CA GLY A 94 -12.02 11.86 -16.30
C GLY A 94 -11.92 13.32 -16.71
N VAL A 95 -12.87 14.13 -16.23
CA VAL A 95 -12.89 15.58 -16.47
C VAL A 95 -11.75 16.32 -15.75
N ASN A 96 -11.22 15.76 -14.66
CA ASN A 96 -10.17 16.38 -13.84
C ASN A 96 -8.86 15.58 -13.78
N GLY A 97 -8.71 14.56 -14.63
CA GLY A 97 -7.49 13.74 -14.66
C GLY A 97 -7.75 12.33 -15.13
N SER A 98 -6.68 11.57 -15.33
CA SER A 98 -6.79 10.13 -15.59
C SER A 98 -6.89 9.38 -14.26
N LEU A 99 -7.67 8.30 -14.24
CA LEU A 99 -7.82 7.36 -13.15
C LEU A 99 -7.24 6.01 -13.57
N LEU A 100 -6.65 5.28 -12.62
CA LEU A 100 -6.16 3.92 -12.86
C LEU A 100 -7.01 2.91 -12.09
N LEU A 101 -7.75 2.06 -12.81
CA LEU A 101 -8.58 1.01 -12.21
C LEU A 101 -7.99 -0.38 -12.50
N THR A 102 -7.62 -1.11 -11.44
CA THR A 102 -7.24 -2.52 -11.53
C THR A 102 -8.43 -3.43 -11.26
N ASP A 103 -9.31 -3.06 -10.32
CA ASP A 103 -10.52 -3.82 -9.96
C ASP A 103 -11.62 -3.67 -11.04
N PRO A 104 -12.01 -4.76 -11.73
CA PRO A 104 -13.07 -4.74 -12.72
C PRO A 104 -14.46 -4.35 -12.17
N ASN A 105 -14.72 -4.55 -10.88
CA ASN A 105 -16.00 -4.20 -10.26
C ASN A 105 -16.24 -2.68 -10.25
N LEU A 106 -15.16 -1.89 -10.25
CA LEU A 106 -15.22 -0.44 -10.32
C LEU A 106 -15.48 0.09 -11.73
N TYR A 107 -15.44 -0.75 -12.77
CA TYR A 107 -15.61 -0.26 -14.13
C TYR A 107 -17.02 0.31 -14.38
N ALA A 108 -18.04 -0.22 -13.72
CA ALA A 108 -19.42 0.21 -13.91
C ALA A 108 -19.74 1.57 -13.24
N SER A 109 -18.97 1.95 -12.21
CA SER A 109 -19.17 3.23 -11.49
C SER A 109 -18.50 4.41 -12.18
N HIS A 110 -17.64 4.18 -13.17
CA HIS A 110 -16.90 5.22 -13.87
C HIS A 110 -17.37 5.37 -15.32
N THR A 111 -17.64 6.61 -15.75
CA THR A 111 -18.07 6.92 -17.11
C THR A 111 -16.89 7.49 -17.92
N GLY A 112 -16.47 6.83 -19.01
CA GLY A 112 -15.40 7.34 -19.87
C GLY A 112 -14.95 6.33 -20.94
N ILE A 113 -14.17 6.79 -21.93
CA ILE A 113 -13.46 5.90 -22.86
C ILE A 113 -12.15 5.49 -22.19
N GLY A 114 -12.14 4.34 -21.53
CA GLY A 114 -10.93 3.82 -20.90
C GLY A 114 -10.07 3.01 -21.86
N LYS A 115 -8.75 3.15 -21.79
CA LYS A 115 -7.81 2.21 -22.41
C LYS A 115 -7.47 1.12 -21.39
N ARG A 116 -7.78 -0.13 -21.71
CA ARG A 116 -7.35 -1.27 -20.91
C ARG A 116 -6.00 -1.80 -21.38
N ILE A 117 -5.06 -1.92 -20.46
CA ILE A 117 -3.75 -2.55 -20.65
C ILE A 117 -3.74 -3.81 -19.79
N ALA A 118 -3.46 -4.96 -20.38
CA ALA A 118 -3.45 -6.22 -19.66
C ALA A 118 -2.27 -7.09 -20.11
N SER A 119 -1.82 -7.95 -19.20
CA SER A 119 -0.87 -9.03 -19.46
C SER A 119 -1.57 -10.37 -19.25
N ALA A 120 -1.36 -11.31 -20.18
CA ALA A 120 -1.81 -12.69 -20.02
C ALA A 120 -0.77 -13.56 -19.31
N PHE A 121 0.42 -13.01 -19.05
CA PHE A 121 1.55 -13.74 -18.49
C PHE A 121 1.44 -13.93 -16.97
N TYR A 122 0.67 -13.06 -16.32
CA TYR A 122 0.50 -13.06 -14.88
C TYR A 122 -0.92 -13.51 -14.53
N ASP A 123 -0.98 -14.49 -13.63
CA ASP A 123 -2.20 -14.89 -12.97
C ASP A 123 -1.93 -14.90 -11.47
N PHE A 124 -2.52 -13.94 -10.78
CA PHE A 124 -2.39 -13.82 -9.34
C PHE A 124 -3.59 -14.51 -8.71
N SER A 125 -3.30 -15.43 -7.81
CA SER A 125 -4.30 -16.02 -6.94
C SER A 125 -4.04 -15.54 -5.53
N ASP A 126 -5.09 -15.37 -4.75
CA ASP A 126 -4.94 -14.97 -3.36
C ASP A 126 -4.44 -16.17 -2.51
N GLN A 127 -3.12 -16.27 -2.34
CA GLN A 127 -2.51 -17.32 -1.52
C GLN A 127 -2.99 -17.27 -0.08
N LYS A 128 -3.28 -16.07 0.43
CA LYS A 128 -3.69 -15.90 1.83
C LYS A 128 -5.05 -16.50 2.08
N ALA A 129 -5.98 -16.43 1.11
CA ALA A 129 -7.25 -17.12 1.22
C ALA A 129 -7.11 -18.65 1.28
N VAL A 130 -6.17 -19.22 0.50
CA VAL A 130 -5.88 -20.67 0.55
C VAL A 130 -5.29 -21.05 1.91
N LEU A 131 -4.34 -20.26 2.42
CA LEU A 131 -3.76 -20.47 3.75
C LEU A 131 -4.82 -20.36 4.86
N ALA A 132 -5.77 -19.43 4.74
CA ALA A 132 -6.88 -19.31 5.69
C ALA A 132 -7.68 -20.61 5.82
N VAL A 133 -7.98 -21.25 4.68
CA VAL A 133 -8.70 -22.53 4.66
C VAL A 133 -7.83 -23.68 5.16
N GLU A 134 -6.53 -23.68 4.84
CA GLU A 134 -5.61 -24.71 5.36
C GLU A 134 -5.48 -24.60 6.89
N GLU A 135 -5.46 -23.39 7.45
CA GLU A 135 -5.43 -23.18 8.91
C GLU A 135 -6.70 -23.71 9.58
N LEU A 136 -7.88 -23.58 8.95
CA LEU A 136 -9.11 -24.23 9.44
C LEU A 136 -8.96 -25.76 9.49
N ILE A 137 -8.30 -26.34 8.48
CA ILE A 137 -8.07 -27.79 8.40
C ILE A 137 -7.10 -28.23 9.49
N ASP A 138 -6.00 -27.52 9.67
CA ASP A 138 -4.94 -27.88 10.61
C ASP A 138 -5.40 -27.68 12.06
N ALA A 139 -5.97 -26.52 12.39
CA ALA A 139 -6.49 -26.24 13.73
C ALA A 139 -7.61 -27.23 14.13
N SER A 140 -8.52 -27.57 13.20
CA SER A 140 -9.56 -28.57 13.48
C SER A 140 -9.00 -29.97 13.65
N THR A 141 -8.04 -30.37 12.81
CA THR A 141 -7.39 -31.68 12.90
C THR A 141 -6.64 -31.84 14.22
N ASP A 142 -5.80 -30.86 14.57
CA ASP A 142 -4.96 -30.91 15.77
C ASP A 142 -5.79 -30.95 17.05
N ALA A 143 -6.80 -30.08 17.16
CA ALA A 143 -7.70 -30.08 18.31
C ALA A 143 -8.48 -31.40 18.43
N ALA A 144 -8.96 -31.95 17.31
CA ALA A 144 -9.72 -33.19 17.31
C ALA A 144 -8.88 -34.41 17.69
N VAL A 145 -7.67 -34.52 17.10
CA VAL A 145 -6.69 -35.58 17.38
C VAL A 145 -6.25 -35.54 18.84
N ALA A 146 -5.89 -34.35 19.35
CA ALA A 146 -5.53 -34.17 20.75
C ALA A 146 -6.66 -34.60 21.70
N GLY A 147 -7.91 -34.26 21.35
CA GLY A 147 -9.10 -34.68 22.10
C GLY A 147 -9.32 -36.19 22.09
N ALA A 148 -9.16 -36.84 20.93
CA ALA A 148 -9.31 -38.29 20.77
C ALA A 148 -8.25 -39.06 21.58
N ILE A 149 -6.98 -38.68 21.49
CA ILE A 149 -5.86 -39.27 22.24
C ILE A 149 -6.06 -39.09 23.75
N ALA A 150 -6.59 -37.94 24.18
CA ALA A 150 -6.96 -37.70 25.57
C ALA A 150 -8.17 -38.52 26.06
N GLY A 151 -8.79 -39.34 25.20
CA GLY A 151 -9.94 -40.18 25.52
C GLY A 151 -11.22 -39.38 25.79
N LYS A 152 -11.33 -38.17 25.23
CA LYS A 152 -12.53 -37.34 25.37
C LYS A 152 -13.71 -37.96 24.61
N THR A 153 -14.92 -37.64 25.05
CA THR A 153 -16.14 -38.01 24.30
C THR A 153 -16.23 -37.19 23.02
N LEU A 154 -16.87 -37.74 21.97
CA LEU A 154 -17.11 -37.01 20.72
C LEU A 154 -17.68 -35.60 20.94
N SER A 155 -18.63 -35.43 21.88
CA SER A 155 -19.19 -34.12 22.21
C SER A 155 -18.15 -33.13 22.73
N ALA A 156 -17.21 -33.58 23.58
CA ALA A 156 -16.18 -32.72 24.13
C ALA A 156 -15.10 -32.40 23.09
N ILE A 157 -14.75 -33.38 22.25
CA ILE A 157 -13.86 -33.16 21.10
C ILE A 157 -14.47 -32.09 20.18
N GLY A 158 -15.76 -32.20 19.85
CA GLY A 158 -16.47 -31.22 19.03
C GLY A 158 -16.44 -29.81 19.61
N THR A 159 -16.66 -29.63 20.93
CA THR A 159 -16.56 -28.30 21.56
C THR A 159 -15.15 -27.73 21.47
N ASP A 160 -14.13 -28.52 21.82
CA ASP A 160 -12.75 -28.02 21.81
C ASP A 160 -12.28 -27.68 20.38
N THR A 161 -12.68 -28.49 19.41
CA THR A 161 -12.38 -28.28 17.98
C THR A 161 -13.10 -27.03 17.46
N GLN A 162 -14.35 -26.81 17.85
CA GLN A 162 -15.10 -25.61 17.46
C GLN A 162 -14.42 -24.34 17.98
N ASN A 163 -13.99 -24.32 19.24
CA ASN A 163 -13.29 -23.16 19.79
C ASN A 163 -12.01 -22.85 19.01
N ALA A 164 -11.23 -23.89 18.66
CA ALA A 164 -9.99 -23.72 17.89
C ALA A 164 -10.25 -23.13 16.49
N VAL A 165 -11.30 -23.56 15.77
CA VAL A 165 -11.61 -22.98 14.46
C VAL A 165 -12.26 -21.60 14.56
N ASP A 166 -13.00 -21.31 15.63
CA ASP A 166 -13.57 -19.98 15.87
C ASP A 166 -12.45 -18.93 16.07
N ASP A 167 -11.37 -19.32 16.75
CA ASP A 167 -10.16 -18.50 16.88
C ASP A 167 -9.56 -18.19 15.49
N VAL A 168 -9.40 -19.21 14.63
CA VAL A 168 -8.91 -19.04 13.25
C VAL A 168 -9.82 -18.15 12.41
N VAL A 169 -11.15 -18.27 12.54
CA VAL A 169 -12.09 -17.37 11.85
C VAL A 169 -11.91 -15.92 12.30
N GLY A 170 -11.66 -15.69 13.59
CA GLY A 170 -11.35 -14.37 14.12
C GLY A 170 -10.04 -13.80 13.58
N GLU A 171 -8.99 -14.62 13.52
CA GLU A 171 -7.65 -14.24 13.02
C GLU A 171 -7.62 -14.00 11.50
N ALA A 172 -8.51 -14.65 10.76
CA ALA A 172 -8.65 -14.49 9.31
C ALA A 172 -9.19 -13.11 8.91
N ASP A 173 -9.97 -12.46 9.77
CA ASP A 173 -10.53 -11.11 9.56
C ASP A 173 -9.51 -10.03 9.95
N VAL A 174 -8.49 -9.91 9.11
CA VAL A 174 -7.33 -9.04 9.31
C VAL A 174 -7.70 -7.56 9.35
N ASP A 175 -8.68 -7.14 8.55
CA ASP A 175 -9.16 -5.76 8.56
C ASP A 175 -9.78 -5.40 9.90
N LYS A 176 -10.57 -6.32 10.49
CA LYS A 176 -11.10 -6.14 11.84
C LYS A 176 -10.01 -6.15 12.91
N ALA A 177 -9.00 -7.03 12.78
CA ALA A 177 -7.87 -7.08 13.70
C ALA A 177 -7.04 -5.78 13.67
N TYR A 178 -6.88 -5.18 12.49
CA TYR A 178 -6.22 -3.89 12.32
C TYR A 178 -7.09 -2.73 12.84
N LEU A 179 -8.32 -2.61 12.32
CA LEU A 179 -9.27 -1.55 12.63
C LEU A 179 -10.72 -2.04 12.53
N ASP A 180 -11.38 -2.21 13.69
CA ASP A 180 -12.82 -2.51 13.72
C ASP A 180 -13.66 -1.24 13.51
N ARG A 181 -14.45 -1.20 12.43
CA ARG A 181 -15.24 -0.02 12.03
C ARG A 181 -16.69 -0.01 12.50
N GLY A 182 -17.11 -0.91 13.39
CA GLY A 182 -18.49 -0.83 13.88
C GLY A 182 -19.04 -2.00 14.68
N THR A 183 -18.24 -3.03 14.97
CA THR A 183 -18.72 -4.12 15.83
C THR A 183 -18.47 -3.85 17.32
N GLY A 184 -17.60 -2.88 17.64
CA GLY A 184 -17.10 -2.62 18.99
C GLY A 184 -16.11 -3.69 19.46
N ALA A 185 -15.57 -4.48 18.54
CA ALA A 185 -14.54 -5.46 18.83
C ALA A 185 -13.20 -4.77 19.05
N SER A 186 -12.29 -5.48 19.72
CA SER A 186 -10.96 -4.95 19.92
C SER A 186 -10.15 -4.98 18.62
N SER A 187 -9.39 -3.93 18.34
CA SER A 187 -8.49 -3.85 17.19
C SER A 187 -7.18 -3.15 17.56
N PHE A 188 -6.16 -3.31 16.71
CA PHE A 188 -4.86 -2.67 16.92
C PHE A 188 -4.99 -1.16 17.06
N ILE A 189 -5.61 -0.51 16.07
CA ILE A 189 -5.73 0.95 16.01
C ILE A 189 -6.57 1.50 17.18
N THR A 190 -7.61 0.80 17.62
CA THR A 190 -8.50 1.29 18.69
C THR A 190 -7.99 1.05 20.11
N ASP A 191 -7.37 -0.10 20.39
CA ASP A 191 -7.06 -0.53 21.77
C ASP A 191 -5.58 -0.65 22.10
N HIS A 192 -4.74 -0.78 21.07
CA HIS A 192 -3.32 -1.08 21.24
C HIS A 192 -2.38 -0.04 20.61
N TYR A 193 -2.91 0.89 19.83
CA TYR A 193 -2.14 1.97 19.23
C TYR A 193 -2.00 3.19 20.15
N PHE A 194 -1.18 4.15 19.74
CA PHE A 194 -0.88 5.32 20.55
C PHE A 194 -2.07 6.28 20.64
N SER A 195 -2.36 6.74 21.87
CA SER A 195 -3.21 7.91 22.07
C SER A 195 -2.55 9.18 21.49
N LEU A 196 -3.33 10.26 21.30
CA LEU A 196 -2.79 11.54 20.84
C LEU A 196 -1.64 12.04 21.74
N THR A 197 -1.82 11.96 23.06
CA THR A 197 -0.79 12.37 24.03
C THR A 197 0.50 11.56 23.87
N GLU A 198 0.39 10.25 23.63
CA GLU A 198 1.56 9.38 23.45
C GLU A 198 2.25 9.64 22.11
N ALA A 199 1.50 9.85 21.03
CA ALA A 199 2.04 10.26 19.73
C ALA A 199 2.84 11.57 19.86
N GLN A 200 2.30 12.55 20.58
CA GLN A 200 2.98 13.83 20.84
C GLN A 200 4.24 13.65 21.70
N GLN A 201 4.24 12.74 22.68
CA GLN A 201 5.43 12.42 23.49
C GLN A 201 6.54 11.75 22.66
N ILE A 202 6.17 10.85 21.75
CA ILE A 202 7.11 10.24 20.79
C ILE A 202 7.71 11.34 19.90
N ALA A 203 6.87 12.20 19.33
CA ALA A 203 7.31 13.31 18.47
C ALA A 203 8.25 14.29 19.19
N ASP A 204 7.95 14.62 20.45
CA ASP A 204 8.81 15.48 21.28
C ASP A 204 10.21 14.90 21.47
N GLU A 205 10.29 13.59 21.67
CA GLU A 205 11.58 12.89 21.83
C GLU A 205 12.34 12.79 20.50
N VAL A 206 11.64 12.55 19.38
CA VAL A 206 12.24 12.61 18.03
C VAL A 206 12.85 13.98 17.78
N ALA A 207 12.08 15.05 17.97
CA ALA A 207 12.54 16.42 17.79
C ALA A 207 13.74 16.73 18.70
N ARG A 208 13.72 16.27 19.96
CA ARG A 208 14.85 16.44 20.89
C ARG A 208 16.11 15.74 20.39
N LEU A 209 16.02 14.49 19.95
CA LEU A 209 17.19 13.70 19.49
C LEU A 209 17.84 14.29 18.24
N ILE A 210 17.03 14.76 17.29
CA ILE A 210 17.51 15.42 16.07
C ILE A 210 18.06 16.81 16.38
N HIS A 211 17.37 17.60 17.20
CA HIS A 211 17.85 18.93 17.62
C HIS A 211 19.20 18.88 18.34
N THR A 212 19.45 17.85 19.16
CA THR A 212 20.75 17.64 19.83
C THR A 212 21.78 16.94 18.94
N ALA A 213 21.50 16.73 17.65
CA ALA A 213 22.35 16.02 16.69
C ALA A 213 22.83 14.64 17.17
N THR A 214 22.02 13.97 17.99
CA THR A 214 22.29 12.62 18.49
C THR A 214 21.82 11.56 17.48
N LYS A 215 20.81 11.91 16.69
CA LYS A 215 20.23 11.14 15.61
C LYS A 215 19.88 12.08 14.45
N THR A 216 19.63 11.50 13.29
CA THR A 216 19.12 12.13 12.08
C THR A 216 17.92 11.32 11.57
N SER A 217 17.10 11.87 10.69
CA SER A 217 16.03 11.12 10.03
C SER A 217 16.53 9.85 9.32
N ALA A 218 17.73 9.89 8.76
CA ALA A 218 18.39 8.74 8.12
C ALA A 218 18.71 7.59 9.10
N ASP A 219 18.73 7.83 10.41
CA ASP A 219 18.97 6.80 11.43
C ASP A 219 17.68 6.03 11.79
N ILE A 220 16.53 6.35 11.20
CA ILE A 220 15.25 5.72 11.50
C ILE A 220 15.12 4.42 10.69
N PRO A 221 15.06 3.24 11.36
CA PRO A 221 14.78 1.98 10.68
C PRO A 221 13.40 1.98 10.01
N ALA A 222 13.28 1.27 8.89
CA ALA A 222 12.03 1.13 8.15
C ALA A 222 11.17 -0.04 8.65
N ASP A 223 11.51 -0.63 9.79
CA ASP A 223 10.97 -1.89 10.30
C ASP A 223 10.72 -1.83 11.82
N GLU A 224 10.37 -2.97 12.43
CA GLU A 224 10.13 -3.11 13.88
C GLU A 224 11.32 -2.69 14.76
N THR A 225 12.52 -2.60 14.18
CA THR A 225 13.71 -2.15 14.89
C THR A 225 13.73 -0.64 15.10
N VAL A 226 12.67 0.08 14.71
CA VAL A 226 12.41 1.51 15.01
C VAL A 226 12.63 1.86 16.49
N THR A 227 12.43 0.91 17.40
CA THR A 227 12.80 1.04 18.82
C THR A 227 14.27 1.43 19.05
N ASN A 228 15.20 1.03 18.17
CA ASN A 228 16.63 1.37 18.23
C ASN A 228 16.93 2.84 17.89
N PHE A 229 15.95 3.58 17.35
CA PHE A 229 16.07 5.02 17.17
C PHE A 229 16.18 5.73 18.53
N PHE A 230 15.45 5.22 19.54
CA PHE A 230 15.41 5.82 20.86
C PHE A 230 16.46 5.21 21.80
N PRO A 231 17.30 6.03 22.47
CA PRO A 231 18.24 5.52 23.48
C PRO A 231 17.56 4.86 24.69
N ALA A 232 16.32 5.28 24.98
CA ALA A 232 15.43 4.71 25.97
C ALA A 232 13.99 4.81 25.45
N ASP A 233 13.11 3.90 25.87
CA ASP A 233 11.72 3.89 25.43
C ASP A 233 11.02 5.24 25.76
N PRO A 234 10.49 5.96 24.75
CA PRO A 234 9.93 7.30 24.94
C PRO A 234 8.68 7.33 25.82
N LEU A 235 8.03 6.18 26.02
CA LEU A 235 6.80 6.02 26.80
C LEU A 235 7.00 5.10 28.02
N GLY A 236 8.23 4.94 28.50
CA GLY A 236 8.51 4.15 29.70
C GLY A 236 8.22 2.65 29.56
N GLY A 237 8.28 2.12 28.34
CA GLY A 237 8.05 0.71 28.00
C GLY A 237 6.79 0.48 27.16
N ASN A 238 5.89 1.46 27.08
CA ASN A 238 4.68 1.31 26.28
C ASN A 238 4.99 1.30 24.78
N PHE A 239 5.99 2.06 24.31
CA PHE A 239 6.36 2.06 22.89
C PHE A 239 6.81 0.68 22.43
N ALA A 240 7.70 0.04 23.20
CA ALA A 240 8.12 -1.34 22.93
C ALA A 240 6.99 -2.36 23.04
N ALA A 241 6.00 -2.14 23.92
CA ALA A 241 4.82 -2.99 24.04
C ALA A 241 3.93 -2.89 22.79
N VAL A 242 3.65 -1.69 22.30
CA VAL A 242 2.90 -1.46 21.05
C VAL A 242 3.62 -2.10 19.85
N VAL A 243 4.94 -1.93 19.75
CA VAL A 243 5.76 -2.60 18.71
C VAL A 243 5.71 -4.13 18.84
N ALA A 244 5.66 -4.68 20.06
CA ALA A 244 5.49 -6.12 20.25
C ALA A 244 4.10 -6.60 19.80
N THR A 245 3.03 -5.86 20.10
CA THR A 245 1.69 -6.17 19.59
C THR A 245 1.61 -6.10 18.07
N ALA A 246 2.21 -5.07 17.46
CA ALA A 246 2.30 -4.94 16.01
C ALA A 246 3.03 -6.12 15.36
N ARG A 247 4.16 -6.55 15.95
CA ARG A 247 4.87 -7.75 15.50
C ARG A 247 4.05 -9.01 15.67
N ASN A 248 3.32 -9.17 16.78
CA ASN A 248 2.48 -10.34 16.96
C ASN A 248 1.40 -10.42 15.87
N LEU A 249 0.78 -9.30 15.49
CA LEU A 249 -0.19 -9.26 14.39
C LEU A 249 0.42 -9.66 13.04
N ARG A 250 1.67 -9.26 12.79
CA ARG A 250 2.41 -9.64 11.57
C ARG A 250 2.94 -11.08 11.59
N ASP A 251 3.40 -11.58 12.74
CA ASP A 251 4.22 -12.79 12.80
C ASP A 251 3.51 -13.98 13.45
N ALA A 252 2.62 -13.75 14.42
CA ALA A 252 2.16 -14.78 15.36
C ALA A 252 0.65 -15.01 15.38
N SER A 253 -0.17 -13.99 15.16
CA SER A 253 -1.64 -14.06 15.29
C SER A 253 -2.38 -13.88 13.97
N SER A 254 -1.68 -13.78 12.85
CA SER A 254 -2.32 -13.79 11.54
C SER A 254 -1.46 -14.51 10.53
N PHE A 255 -1.99 -15.59 9.94
CA PHE A 255 -1.40 -16.24 8.77
C PHE A 255 -1.29 -15.28 7.56
N TYR A 256 -2.03 -14.16 7.58
CA TYR A 256 -1.92 -13.10 6.58
C TYR A 256 -0.61 -12.33 6.71
N GLY A 257 -0.13 -12.12 7.93
CA GLY A 257 1.07 -11.36 8.23
C GLY A 257 0.99 -9.89 7.87
N ASP A 258 0.00 -9.20 8.44
CA ASP A 258 -0.31 -7.81 8.15
C ASP A 258 0.84 -6.85 8.58
N PRO A 259 1.49 -6.15 7.65
CA PRO A 259 2.57 -5.21 7.98
C PRO A 259 2.07 -3.85 8.48
N ARG A 260 0.80 -3.50 8.23
CA ARG A 260 0.24 -2.17 8.52
C ARG A 260 0.45 -1.71 9.97
N PRO A 261 0.34 -2.55 11.01
CA PRO A 261 0.65 -2.14 12.39
C PRO A 261 2.09 -1.64 12.59
N VAL A 262 3.07 -2.28 11.96
CA VAL A 262 4.49 -1.89 12.06
C VAL A 262 4.71 -0.61 11.25
N GLU A 263 4.15 -0.53 10.05
CA GLU A 263 4.25 0.65 9.19
C GLU A 263 3.64 1.89 9.85
N ALA A 264 2.49 1.76 10.50
CA ALA A 264 1.86 2.86 11.25
C ALA A 264 2.82 3.46 12.28
N ILE A 265 3.49 2.62 13.07
CA ILE A 265 4.46 3.04 14.09
C ILE A 265 5.68 3.71 13.44
N VAL A 266 6.23 3.09 12.39
CA VAL A 266 7.41 3.61 11.68
C VAL A 266 7.09 4.97 11.05
N GLN A 267 5.94 5.11 10.40
CA GLN A 267 5.53 6.35 9.74
C GLN A 267 5.27 7.46 10.75
N LEU A 268 4.71 7.18 11.93
CA LEU A 268 4.60 8.17 12.99
C LEU A 268 5.96 8.78 13.37
N VAL A 269 7.00 7.94 13.51
CA VAL A 269 8.37 8.40 13.85
C VAL A 269 9.02 9.12 12.66
N LYS A 270 8.85 8.61 11.43
CA LYS A 270 9.41 9.20 10.22
C LYS A 270 8.80 10.57 9.90
N SER A 271 7.47 10.71 9.96
CA SER A 271 6.78 11.99 9.72
C SER A 271 7.20 13.05 10.74
N ALA A 272 7.31 12.67 12.03
CA ALA A 272 7.82 13.57 13.05
C ALA A 272 9.26 14.03 12.77
N ALA A 273 10.12 13.13 12.28
CA ALA A 273 11.50 13.47 11.96
C ALA A 273 11.63 14.34 10.70
N ALA A 274 10.86 14.04 9.65
CA ALA A 274 10.81 14.85 8.43
C ALA A 274 10.42 16.30 8.75
N ALA A 275 9.36 16.49 9.55
CA ALA A 275 8.93 17.83 9.98
C ALA A 275 10.01 18.60 10.78
N VAL A 276 10.90 17.89 11.48
CA VAL A 276 12.03 18.51 12.21
C VAL A 276 13.17 18.91 11.29
N ASP A 277 13.40 18.14 10.22
CA ASP A 277 14.38 18.43 9.18
C ASP A 277 13.92 19.57 8.27
N ASP A 278 12.63 19.66 7.99
CA ASP A 278 12.00 20.73 7.20
C ASP A 278 11.78 22.02 8.00
N ALA A 279 11.99 21.98 9.31
CA ALA A 279 11.89 23.15 10.17
C ALA A 279 12.87 24.26 9.70
N PRO A 280 12.47 25.55 9.76
CA PRO A 280 13.31 26.65 9.31
C PRO A 280 14.72 26.62 9.92
N ASP A 281 15.72 27.03 9.14
CA ASP A 281 17.11 27.13 9.60
C ASP A 281 17.21 27.93 10.92
N GLY A 282 17.72 27.27 11.96
CA GLY A 282 17.87 27.87 13.29
C GLY A 282 16.61 27.85 14.17
N ALA A 283 15.55 27.13 13.77
CA ALA A 283 14.38 26.90 14.61
C ALA A 283 14.77 26.29 15.97
N ASP A 284 14.17 26.83 17.04
CA ASP A 284 14.39 26.32 18.39
C ASP A 284 13.70 24.97 18.62
N LEU A 285 14.02 24.32 19.74
CA LEU A 285 13.45 23.02 20.06
C LEU A 285 11.92 23.08 20.17
N ALA A 286 11.36 24.15 20.72
CA ALA A 286 9.91 24.27 20.90
C ALA A 286 9.18 24.30 19.55
N THR A 287 9.72 25.04 18.59
CA THR A 287 9.18 25.09 17.21
C THR A 287 9.30 23.73 16.53
N LYS A 288 10.45 23.05 16.64
CA LYS A 288 10.66 21.70 16.09
C LYS A 288 9.72 20.67 16.72
N GLN A 289 9.47 20.76 18.02
CA GLN A 289 8.52 19.90 18.73
C GLN A 289 7.10 20.11 18.24
N GLU A 290 6.67 21.36 18.04
CA GLU A 290 5.33 21.64 17.53
C GLU A 290 5.12 21.07 16.11
N LEU A 291 6.08 21.30 15.21
CA LEU A 291 6.04 20.73 13.85
C LEU A 291 6.01 19.20 13.89
N ALA A 292 6.84 18.58 14.74
CA ALA A 292 6.87 17.13 14.92
C ALA A 292 5.54 16.57 15.45
N ARG A 293 4.89 17.26 16.40
CA ARG A 293 3.60 16.84 16.96
C ARG A 293 2.49 16.85 15.93
N ASN A 294 2.40 17.91 15.13
CA ASN A 294 1.40 18.01 14.06
C ASN A 294 1.60 16.87 13.04
N ALA A 295 2.84 16.66 12.58
CA ALA A 295 3.15 15.58 11.65
C ALA A 295 2.89 14.17 12.24
N ALA A 296 3.12 13.97 13.55
CA ALA A 296 2.79 12.72 14.23
C ALA A 296 1.28 12.51 14.39
N GLU A 297 0.51 13.58 14.59
CA GLU A 297 -0.95 13.54 14.63
C GLU A 297 -1.51 13.18 13.24
N ASP A 298 -0.99 13.80 12.18
CA ASP A 298 -1.36 13.47 10.80
C ASP A 298 -1.04 12.02 10.44
N ALA A 299 0.16 11.53 10.82
CA ALA A 299 0.54 10.13 10.62
C ALA A 299 -0.36 9.17 11.43
N ARG A 300 -0.80 9.58 12.62
CA ARG A 300 -1.76 8.82 13.44
C ARG A 300 -3.12 8.75 12.74
N HIS A 301 -3.63 9.86 12.23
CA HIS A 301 -4.88 9.87 11.45
C HIS A 301 -4.77 9.03 10.19
N ASN A 302 -3.64 9.13 9.49
CA ASN A 302 -3.35 8.30 8.32
C ASN A 302 -3.43 6.81 8.63
N ALA A 303 -2.90 6.38 9.78
CA ALA A 303 -2.98 4.99 10.20
C ALA A 303 -4.40 4.48 10.44
N ALA A 304 -5.35 5.38 10.70
CA ALA A 304 -6.75 5.02 10.82
C ALA A 304 -7.55 5.19 9.51
N ASP A 305 -6.97 5.83 8.49
CA ASP A 305 -7.61 6.07 7.19
C ASP A 305 -7.39 4.90 6.22
N VAL A 306 -7.85 3.71 6.60
CA VAL A 306 -7.76 2.49 5.77
C VAL A 306 -8.49 2.58 4.43
N THR A 307 -9.36 3.59 4.28
CA THR A 307 -10.06 3.87 3.03
C THR A 307 -9.33 4.84 2.13
N GLU A 308 -8.23 5.43 2.59
CA GLU A 308 -7.50 6.48 1.87
C GLU A 308 -8.43 7.66 1.54
N ALA A 309 -9.37 7.99 2.43
CA ALA A 309 -10.39 8.99 2.20
C ALA A 309 -9.80 10.40 2.05
N TYR A 310 -8.74 10.73 2.81
CA TYR A 310 -8.00 11.99 2.63
C TYR A 310 -7.34 12.05 1.24
N ASN A 311 -6.61 10.99 0.86
CA ASN A 311 -5.93 10.91 -0.43
C ASN A 311 -6.93 10.97 -1.61
N ARG A 312 -8.10 10.33 -1.47
CA ARG A 312 -9.21 10.44 -2.44
C ARG A 312 -9.78 11.85 -2.53
N PHE A 313 -9.91 12.53 -1.40
CA PHE A 313 -10.43 13.90 -1.37
C PHE A 313 -9.51 14.86 -2.14
N ILE A 314 -8.20 14.84 -1.86
CA ILE A 314 -7.24 15.73 -2.54
C ILE A 314 -7.04 15.38 -4.02
N ALA A 315 -7.23 14.11 -4.41
CA ALA A 315 -7.26 13.70 -5.82
C ALA A 315 -8.62 13.97 -6.51
N GLY A 316 -9.66 14.32 -5.73
CA GLY A 316 -11.03 14.40 -6.18
C GLY A 316 -11.38 15.67 -6.97
N ASP A 317 -12.44 15.56 -7.76
CA ASP A 317 -12.99 16.64 -8.59
C ASP A 317 -13.34 17.91 -7.80
N THR A 318 -13.82 17.74 -6.57
CA THR A 318 -14.20 18.84 -5.67
C THR A 318 -12.99 19.65 -5.24
N PHE A 319 -11.90 19.00 -4.85
CA PHE A 319 -10.64 19.68 -4.50
C PHE A 319 -9.97 20.32 -5.73
N ALA A 320 -9.97 19.65 -6.88
CA ALA A 320 -9.45 20.21 -8.13
C ALA A 320 -10.23 21.48 -8.56
N THR A 321 -11.56 21.48 -8.40
CA THR A 321 -12.41 22.65 -8.69
C THR A 321 -12.05 23.83 -7.81
N VAL A 322 -11.75 23.60 -6.53
CA VAL A 322 -11.29 24.64 -5.59
C VAL A 322 -10.05 25.34 -6.13
N GLN A 323 -9.04 24.58 -6.57
CA GLN A 323 -7.80 25.15 -7.13
C GLN A 323 -8.04 25.99 -8.40
N ALA A 324 -8.92 25.52 -9.29
CA ALA A 324 -9.19 26.18 -10.57
C ALA A 324 -9.94 27.52 -10.41
N GLU A 325 -10.85 27.63 -9.43
CA GLU A 325 -11.75 28.78 -9.27
C GLU A 325 -11.24 29.80 -8.24
N LEU A 326 -10.33 29.40 -7.33
CA LEU A 326 -9.94 30.21 -6.17
C LEU A 326 -9.46 31.61 -6.53
N SER A 327 -8.63 31.70 -7.58
CA SER A 327 -7.95 32.94 -7.95
C SER A 327 -8.91 34.02 -8.43
N ASP A 328 -9.84 33.68 -9.32
CA ASP A 328 -10.82 34.64 -9.83
C ASP A 328 -11.74 35.15 -8.71
N LEU A 329 -12.21 34.23 -7.85
CA LEU A 329 -13.06 34.56 -6.72
C LEU A 329 -12.32 35.43 -5.68
N ALA A 330 -11.07 35.13 -5.39
CA ALA A 330 -10.26 35.88 -4.42
C ALA A 330 -9.99 37.31 -4.91
N VAL A 331 -9.61 37.47 -6.19
CA VAL A 331 -9.35 38.78 -6.80
C VAL A 331 -10.62 39.63 -6.83
N GLU A 332 -11.77 39.06 -7.20
CA GLU A 332 -13.04 39.78 -7.18
C GLU A 332 -13.42 40.24 -5.77
N ALA A 333 -13.35 39.34 -4.79
CA ALA A 333 -13.66 39.65 -3.39
C ALA A 333 -12.71 40.72 -2.82
N ALA A 334 -11.42 40.65 -3.14
CA ALA A 334 -10.42 41.60 -2.67
C ALA A 334 -10.67 43.02 -3.21
N LEU A 335 -11.01 43.14 -4.51
CA LEU A 335 -11.36 44.41 -5.13
C LEU A 335 -12.61 45.04 -4.49
N ILE A 336 -13.64 44.22 -4.20
CA ILE A 336 -14.86 44.67 -3.52
C ILE A 336 -14.56 45.16 -2.11
N ALA A 337 -13.82 44.40 -1.32
CA ALA A 337 -13.45 44.75 0.05
C ALA A 337 -12.58 46.02 0.09
N HIS A 338 -11.62 46.13 -0.84
CA HIS A 338 -10.78 47.32 -0.98
C HIS A 338 -11.59 48.56 -1.36
N ALA A 339 -12.58 48.43 -2.27
CA ALA A 339 -13.46 49.54 -2.65
C ALA A 339 -14.32 50.07 -1.47
N ARG A 340 -14.54 49.25 -0.43
CA ARG A 340 -15.19 49.67 0.83
C ARG A 340 -14.24 50.36 1.81
N GLY A 341 -12.94 50.40 1.50
CA GLY A 341 -11.91 51.03 2.33
C GLY A 341 -11.39 50.16 3.46
N GLY A 342 -11.47 48.83 3.33
CA GLY A 342 -10.88 47.90 4.29
C GLY A 342 -9.35 48.00 4.35
N ASP A 343 -8.78 47.78 5.53
CA ASP A 343 -7.33 47.52 5.66
C ASP A 343 -6.99 46.08 5.23
N GLU A 344 -5.70 45.74 5.14
CA GLU A 344 -5.23 44.44 4.66
C GLU A 344 -5.84 43.26 5.43
N ALA A 345 -5.91 43.35 6.76
CA ALA A 345 -6.47 42.30 7.61
C ALA A 345 -8.00 42.16 7.42
N GLN A 346 -8.70 43.29 7.29
CA GLN A 346 -10.13 43.30 6.97
C GLN A 346 -10.40 42.70 5.57
N ILE A 347 -9.59 43.06 4.58
CA ILE A 347 -9.71 42.51 3.22
C ILE A 347 -9.48 41.00 3.25
N ALA A 348 -8.40 40.51 3.87
CA ALA A 348 -8.12 39.08 3.97
C ALA A 348 -9.29 38.31 4.63
N SER A 349 -9.83 38.86 5.73
CA SER A 349 -10.98 38.25 6.41
C SER A 349 -12.26 38.25 5.55
N GLU A 350 -12.55 39.33 4.82
CA GLU A 350 -13.70 39.40 3.90
C GLU A 350 -13.54 38.46 2.70
N VAL A 351 -12.31 38.34 2.15
CA VAL A 351 -11.99 37.42 1.07
C VAL A 351 -12.17 35.98 1.54
N ARG A 352 -11.58 35.58 2.68
CA ARG A 352 -11.75 34.23 3.26
C ARG A 352 -13.23 33.87 3.42
N ALA A 353 -14.01 34.77 4.01
CA ALA A 353 -15.45 34.55 4.20
C ALA A 353 -16.21 34.41 2.86
N SER A 354 -15.81 35.17 1.83
CA SER A 354 -16.42 35.11 0.50
C SER A 354 -16.06 33.81 -0.23
N LEU A 355 -14.80 33.35 -0.12
CA LEU A 355 -14.34 32.10 -0.71
C LEU A 355 -15.07 30.90 -0.11
N ILE A 356 -15.13 30.78 1.22
CA ILE A 356 -15.80 29.66 1.90
C ILE A 356 -17.30 29.57 1.53
N ALA A 357 -17.95 30.71 1.30
CA ALA A 357 -19.36 30.78 0.93
C ALA A 357 -19.63 30.63 -0.58
N ALA A 358 -18.60 30.56 -1.43
CA ALA A 358 -18.77 30.47 -2.87
C ALA A 358 -19.32 29.09 -3.28
N ASP A 359 -20.28 29.06 -4.22
CA ASP A 359 -20.91 27.83 -4.70
C ASP A 359 -19.90 26.81 -5.27
N ALA A 360 -18.76 27.28 -5.78
CA ALA A 360 -17.68 26.43 -6.29
C ALA A 360 -16.80 25.78 -5.19
N ILE A 361 -16.74 26.38 -3.99
CA ILE A 361 -15.82 25.96 -2.90
C ILE A 361 -16.59 25.29 -1.75
N ALA A 362 -17.81 25.73 -1.46
CA ALA A 362 -18.63 25.18 -0.38
C ALA A 362 -18.87 23.65 -0.45
N PRO A 363 -19.01 23.01 -1.63
CA PRO A 363 -19.10 21.56 -1.72
C PRO A 363 -17.87 20.83 -1.16
N ALA A 364 -16.66 21.34 -1.41
CA ALA A 364 -15.42 20.73 -0.91
C ALA A 364 -15.33 20.79 0.62
N TYR A 365 -15.70 21.92 1.25
CA TYR A 365 -15.78 22.02 2.71
C TYR A 365 -16.87 21.11 3.30
N THR A 366 -17.98 20.92 2.59
CA THR A 366 -19.03 19.98 3.02
C THR A 366 -18.51 18.55 3.02
N GLU A 367 -17.80 18.15 1.95
CA GLU A 367 -17.16 16.84 1.86
C GLU A 367 -16.08 16.64 2.93
N ALA A 368 -15.18 17.61 3.11
CA ALA A 368 -14.17 17.58 4.19
C ALA A 368 -14.81 17.45 5.58
N THR A 369 -15.95 18.11 5.82
CA THR A 369 -16.70 17.98 7.09
C THR A 369 -17.32 16.59 7.25
N THR A 370 -17.84 15.99 6.17
CA THR A 370 -18.33 14.62 6.18
C THR A 370 -17.19 13.66 6.53
N LEU A 371 -16.04 13.78 5.87
CA LEU A 371 -14.86 12.96 6.15
C LEU A 371 -14.41 13.09 7.60
N LEU A 372 -14.33 14.32 8.12
CA LEU A 372 -14.03 14.57 9.54
C LEU A 372 -14.99 13.80 10.46
N SER A 373 -16.30 13.81 10.17
CA SER A 373 -17.31 13.16 11.00
C SER A 373 -17.31 11.63 10.93
N GLU A 374 -16.86 11.07 9.81
CA GLU A 374 -16.80 9.62 9.57
C GLU A 374 -15.44 9.02 9.95
N SER A 375 -14.42 9.86 10.08
CA SER A 375 -13.06 9.45 10.44
C SER A 375 -12.94 8.99 11.89
N LEU A 376 -11.96 8.12 12.13
CA LEU A 376 -11.55 7.83 13.49
C LEU A 376 -10.77 9.03 14.06
N TRP A 377 -11.12 9.41 15.29
CA TRP A 377 -10.50 10.51 16.04
C TRP A 377 -10.70 11.93 15.48
N GLY A 378 -11.54 12.13 14.45
CA GLY A 378 -11.79 13.46 13.91
C GLY A 378 -10.60 14.00 13.11
N ASP A 379 -10.21 13.27 12.06
CA ASP A 379 -9.20 13.65 11.08
C ASP A 379 -9.56 14.96 10.36
N GLY A 380 -8.82 16.02 10.66
CA GLY A 380 -9.00 17.37 10.12
C GLY A 380 -8.28 17.64 8.80
N ARG A 381 -7.42 16.72 8.32
CA ARG A 381 -6.46 16.99 7.23
C ARG A 381 -7.11 17.51 5.95
N SER A 382 -8.29 17.00 5.58
CA SER A 382 -9.04 17.47 4.41
C SER A 382 -9.46 18.95 4.53
N GLY A 383 -9.85 19.37 5.73
CA GLY A 383 -10.20 20.77 6.02
C GLY A 383 -8.97 21.66 6.05
N ASP A 384 -7.87 21.19 6.64
CA ASP A 384 -6.61 21.93 6.70
C ASP A 384 -6.00 22.16 5.31
N ALA A 385 -6.09 21.18 4.41
CA ALA A 385 -5.69 21.33 3.01
C ALA A 385 -6.48 22.43 2.28
N LEU A 386 -7.80 22.53 2.51
CA LEU A 386 -8.62 23.60 1.94
C LEU A 386 -8.27 24.96 2.56
N ASP A 387 -8.12 25.02 3.88
CA ASP A 387 -7.79 26.25 4.60
C ASP A 387 -6.43 26.80 4.15
N LEU A 388 -5.45 25.94 3.85
CA LEU A 388 -4.16 26.34 3.31
C LEU A 388 -4.27 27.07 1.96
N LEU A 389 -5.07 26.54 1.03
CA LEU A 389 -5.31 27.17 -0.28
C LEU A 389 -6.06 28.49 -0.12
N VAL A 390 -7.14 28.48 0.66
CA VAL A 390 -7.99 29.65 0.93
C VAL A 390 -7.19 30.77 1.60
N ASP A 391 -6.34 30.45 2.57
CA ASP A 391 -5.49 31.42 3.26
C ASP A 391 -4.41 32.00 2.35
N ALA A 392 -3.79 31.17 1.50
CA ALA A 392 -2.82 31.65 0.53
C ALA A 392 -3.43 32.67 -0.42
N ALA A 393 -4.61 32.39 -0.97
CA ALA A 393 -5.31 33.32 -1.85
C ALA A 393 -5.84 34.56 -1.12
N ALA A 394 -6.45 34.39 0.06
CA ALA A 394 -7.01 35.51 0.83
C ALA A 394 -5.92 36.50 1.27
N ASN A 395 -4.81 36.01 1.83
CA ASN A 395 -3.73 36.86 2.30
C ASN A 395 -2.99 37.52 1.12
N THR A 396 -2.71 36.77 0.05
CA THR A 396 -2.00 37.30 -1.11
C THR A 396 -2.82 38.34 -1.88
N SER A 397 -4.12 38.06 -2.11
CA SER A 397 -5.01 39.02 -2.77
C SER A 397 -5.20 40.29 -1.95
N ALA A 398 -5.30 40.18 -0.61
CA ALA A 398 -5.41 41.32 0.30
C ALA A 398 -4.16 42.21 0.29
N ALA A 399 -2.97 41.61 0.33
CA ALA A 399 -1.72 42.35 0.23
C ALA A 399 -1.57 43.03 -1.14
N GLN A 400 -1.87 42.30 -2.22
CA GLN A 400 -1.64 42.76 -3.58
C GLN A 400 -2.64 43.83 -4.04
N VAL A 401 -3.91 43.78 -3.61
CA VAL A 401 -4.94 44.75 -4.03
C VAL A 401 -4.68 46.18 -3.53
N ILE A 402 -3.94 46.32 -2.42
CA ILE A 402 -3.52 47.63 -1.88
C ILE A 402 -2.41 48.25 -2.75
N ILE A 403 -1.61 47.41 -3.41
CA ILE A 403 -0.48 47.83 -4.26
C ILE A 403 -0.95 48.15 -5.67
N SER A 404 -1.78 47.29 -6.26
CA SER A 404 -2.32 47.42 -7.60
C SER A 404 -3.79 47.01 -7.62
N GLN A 405 -4.59 47.58 -8.50
CA GLN A 405 -5.98 47.14 -8.75
C GLN A 405 -6.13 46.58 -10.17
N GLU A 406 -5.00 46.39 -10.87
CA GLU A 406 -4.98 45.79 -12.19
C GLU A 406 -5.18 44.28 -12.08
N ILE A 407 -6.34 43.80 -12.53
CA ILE A 407 -6.79 42.40 -12.38
C ILE A 407 -5.73 41.39 -12.84
N ILE A 408 -5.06 41.66 -13.97
CA ILE A 408 -4.05 40.74 -14.54
C ILE A 408 -2.88 40.55 -13.57
N LEU A 409 -2.35 41.64 -13.00
CA LEU A 409 -1.23 41.59 -12.05
C LEU A 409 -1.63 41.01 -10.69
N LEU A 410 -2.91 41.12 -10.32
CA LEU A 410 -3.43 40.52 -9.09
C LEU A 410 -3.53 39.02 -9.26
N LYS A 411 -4.15 38.60 -10.36
CA LYS A 411 -4.36 37.20 -10.69
C LYS A 411 -3.04 36.43 -10.78
N GLU A 412 -2.04 36.98 -11.47
CA GLU A 412 -0.72 36.35 -11.59
C GLU A 412 -0.08 36.05 -10.22
N VAL A 413 -0.09 37.02 -9.30
CA VAL A 413 0.52 36.85 -7.97
C VAL A 413 -0.30 35.90 -7.08
N VAL A 414 -1.63 35.92 -7.21
CA VAL A 414 -2.53 35.02 -6.48
C VAL A 414 -2.42 33.59 -7.01
N ASP A 415 -2.35 33.40 -8.33
CA ASP A 415 -2.12 32.09 -8.97
C ASP A 415 -0.81 31.47 -8.48
N ASP A 416 0.29 32.23 -8.48
CA ASP A 416 1.59 31.75 -7.99
C ASP A 416 1.51 31.31 -6.51
N ALA A 417 0.82 32.08 -5.65
CA ALA A 417 0.66 31.75 -4.24
C ALA A 417 -0.22 30.50 -4.03
N ILE A 418 -1.28 30.32 -4.82
CA ILE A 418 -2.13 29.13 -4.78
C ILE A 418 -1.33 27.90 -5.22
N VAL A 419 -0.54 28.00 -6.29
CA VAL A 419 0.31 26.90 -6.76
C VAL A 419 1.32 26.51 -5.68
N SER A 420 2.01 27.48 -5.07
CA SER A 420 2.93 27.19 -3.96
C SER A 420 2.22 26.60 -2.74
N ALA A 421 0.97 26.98 -2.45
CA ALA A 421 0.20 26.39 -1.37
C ALA A 421 -0.28 24.96 -1.70
N ALA A 422 -0.68 24.70 -2.94
CA ALA A 422 -1.05 23.37 -3.41
C ALA A 422 0.15 22.41 -3.38
N GLU A 423 1.36 22.89 -3.64
CA GLU A 423 2.60 22.12 -3.50
C GLU A 423 2.91 21.70 -2.05
N LEU A 424 2.31 22.36 -1.05
CA LEU A 424 2.43 21.99 0.36
C LEU A 424 1.33 21.00 0.81
N VAL A 425 0.32 20.74 -0.02
CA VAL A 425 -0.70 19.72 0.26
C VAL A 425 -0.12 18.37 -0.15
N GLU A 426 0.34 17.62 0.83
CA GLU A 426 0.97 16.32 0.60
C GLU A 426 -0.05 15.18 0.65
N PHE A 427 0.14 14.19 -0.23
CA PHE A 427 -0.50 12.89 -0.10
C PHE A 427 0.04 12.17 1.13
N ALA A 428 -0.85 11.56 1.88
CA ALA A 428 -0.42 10.76 3.01
C ALA A 428 0.14 9.42 2.53
N PRO A 429 1.13 8.83 3.24
CA PRO A 429 1.71 7.55 2.84
C PRO A 429 0.66 6.44 2.80
N VAL A 430 0.54 5.73 1.68
CA VAL A 430 -0.31 4.54 1.60
C VAL A 430 0.42 3.39 2.28
N PHE A 431 -0.22 2.73 3.24
CA PHE A 431 0.36 1.55 3.87
C PHE A 431 0.32 0.36 2.91
N ALA A 432 1.27 -0.57 3.06
CA ALA A 432 1.32 -1.77 2.23
C ALA A 432 -0.02 -2.49 2.25
N ALA A 433 -0.31 -3.14 1.11
CA ALA A 433 -1.63 -3.62 0.77
C ALA A 433 -2.29 -4.40 1.93
N ALA A 434 -3.35 -3.79 2.45
CA ALA A 434 -4.41 -4.49 3.16
C ALA A 434 -4.82 -5.76 2.41
N PRO A 435 -5.49 -6.71 3.08
CA PRO A 435 -6.18 -7.77 2.36
C PRO A 435 -6.97 -7.22 1.19
N SER A 436 -6.91 -7.94 0.06
CA SER A 436 -7.71 -7.58 -1.10
C SER A 436 -9.19 -7.54 -0.70
N SER A 437 -9.99 -6.69 -1.34
CA SER A 437 -11.43 -6.65 -1.08
C SER A 437 -12.09 -8.02 -1.28
N ASP A 438 -11.58 -8.82 -2.22
CA ASP A 438 -12.03 -10.18 -2.48
C ASP A 438 -11.65 -11.15 -1.35
N TYR A 439 -10.45 -11.05 -0.77
CA TYR A 439 -10.08 -11.79 0.43
C TYR A 439 -10.97 -11.40 1.61
N THR A 440 -11.12 -10.11 1.90
CA THR A 440 -11.93 -9.64 3.03
C THR A 440 -13.38 -10.10 2.86
N GLY A 441 -13.92 -9.99 1.64
CA GLY A 441 -15.23 -10.53 1.30
C GLY A 441 -15.33 -12.05 1.49
N PHE A 442 -14.28 -12.80 1.17
CA PHE A 442 -14.24 -14.26 1.34
C PHE A 442 -14.26 -14.68 2.82
N VAL A 443 -13.37 -14.14 3.66
CA VAL A 443 -13.26 -14.58 5.07
C VAL A 443 -14.42 -14.09 5.94
N THR A 444 -15.07 -13.00 5.55
CA THR A 444 -16.27 -12.49 6.24
C THR A 444 -17.57 -13.11 5.70
N ALA A 445 -17.51 -13.89 4.63
CA ALA A 445 -18.67 -14.56 4.06
C ALA A 445 -19.21 -15.64 5.01
N SER A 446 -20.53 -15.82 5.00
CA SER A 446 -21.20 -16.86 5.79
C SER A 446 -20.73 -18.28 5.44
N GLU A 447 -20.31 -18.48 4.20
CA GLU A 447 -19.77 -19.70 3.63
C GLU A 447 -18.43 -20.09 4.28
N TYR A 448 -17.58 -19.11 4.59
CA TYR A 448 -16.32 -19.36 5.29
C TYR A 448 -16.56 -19.79 6.74
N SER A 449 -17.44 -19.09 7.47
CA SER A 449 -17.84 -19.54 8.82
C SER A 449 -18.58 -20.88 8.81
N ALA A 450 -19.37 -21.17 7.78
CA ALA A 450 -20.01 -22.49 7.61
C ALA A 450 -18.98 -23.59 7.34
N ALA A 451 -17.92 -23.29 6.58
CA ALA A 451 -16.80 -24.20 6.37
C ALA A 451 -16.06 -24.49 7.67
N ALA A 452 -15.80 -23.49 8.53
CA ALA A 452 -15.19 -23.70 9.84
C ALA A 452 -16.01 -24.67 10.72
N ASN A 453 -17.33 -24.49 10.79
CA ASN A 453 -18.23 -25.41 11.48
C ASN A 453 -18.18 -26.83 10.90
N THR A 454 -18.10 -26.95 9.57
CA THR A 454 -17.99 -28.24 8.88
C THR A 454 -16.66 -28.92 9.21
N ALA A 455 -15.57 -28.16 9.23
CA ALA A 455 -14.24 -28.63 9.58
C ALA A 455 -14.22 -29.22 11.00
N ALA A 456 -14.74 -28.48 11.98
CA ALA A 456 -14.78 -28.93 13.36
C ALA A 456 -15.62 -30.20 13.56
N GLN A 457 -16.79 -30.29 12.91
CA GLN A 457 -17.66 -31.46 13.01
C GLN A 457 -17.07 -32.70 12.37
N GLU A 458 -16.48 -32.56 11.18
CA GLU A 458 -15.86 -33.67 10.45
C GLU A 458 -14.61 -34.15 11.18
N ALA A 459 -13.73 -33.23 11.59
CA ALA A 459 -12.51 -33.56 12.32
C ALA A 459 -12.81 -34.31 13.62
N ALA A 460 -13.74 -33.80 14.43
CA ALA A 460 -14.13 -34.45 15.68
C ALA A 460 -14.72 -35.85 15.47
N SER A 461 -15.56 -36.01 14.43
CA SER A 461 -16.19 -37.28 14.09
C SER A 461 -15.17 -38.31 13.60
N GLU A 462 -14.29 -37.92 12.68
CA GLU A 462 -13.30 -38.81 12.07
C GLU A 462 -12.21 -39.20 13.08
N ALA A 463 -11.64 -38.24 13.82
CA ALA A 463 -10.62 -38.54 14.83
C ALA A 463 -11.16 -39.50 15.90
N HIS A 464 -12.38 -39.27 16.38
CA HIS A 464 -13.03 -40.18 17.33
C HIS A 464 -13.34 -41.56 16.73
N PHE A 465 -13.76 -41.63 15.47
CA PHE A 465 -14.02 -42.90 14.77
C PHE A 465 -12.73 -43.72 14.62
N GLN A 466 -11.68 -43.13 14.05
CA GLN A 466 -10.41 -43.79 13.78
C GLN A 466 -9.71 -44.24 15.07
N TYR A 467 -9.73 -43.41 16.11
CA TYR A 467 -9.19 -43.78 17.41
C TYR A 467 -9.89 -44.99 18.02
N ASN A 468 -11.23 -45.04 17.96
CA ASN A 468 -12.00 -46.20 18.41
C ASN A 468 -11.84 -47.44 17.52
N ALA A 469 -11.45 -47.25 16.25
CA ALA A 469 -11.07 -48.33 15.34
C ALA A 469 -9.66 -48.88 15.60
N GLY A 470 -8.90 -48.28 16.53
CA GLY A 470 -7.58 -48.72 16.96
C GLY A 470 -6.41 -47.97 16.34
N VAL A 471 -6.65 -46.87 15.61
CA VAL A 471 -5.59 -45.97 15.14
C VAL A 471 -5.17 -45.07 16.29
N THR A 472 -4.09 -45.45 16.99
CA THR A 472 -3.60 -44.72 18.17
C THR A 472 -2.31 -43.95 17.93
N ASP A 473 -1.67 -44.14 16.76
CA ASP A 473 -0.53 -43.33 16.35
C ASP A 473 -1.02 -41.93 15.94
N GLN A 474 -0.36 -40.89 16.43
CA GLN A 474 -0.79 -39.52 16.24
C GLN A 474 -0.68 -39.10 14.76
N ASP A 475 0.39 -39.51 14.07
CA ASP A 475 0.64 -39.09 12.69
C ASP A 475 -0.38 -39.74 11.75
N ASP A 476 -0.65 -41.04 11.94
CA ASP A 476 -1.69 -41.75 11.18
C ASP A 476 -3.09 -41.15 11.43
N LEU A 477 -3.39 -40.79 12.68
CA LEU A 477 -4.68 -40.20 13.05
C LEU A 477 -4.85 -38.80 12.45
N SER A 478 -3.81 -37.97 12.52
CA SER A 478 -3.78 -36.65 11.88
C SER A 478 -3.92 -36.77 10.37
N TYR A 479 -3.20 -37.67 9.71
CA TYR A 479 -3.30 -37.87 8.26
C TYR A 479 -4.73 -38.24 7.81
N LEU A 480 -5.36 -39.22 8.48
CA LEU A 480 -6.71 -39.66 8.13
C LEU A 480 -7.77 -38.57 8.39
N THR A 481 -7.64 -37.88 9.53
CA THR A 481 -8.53 -36.78 9.92
C THR A 481 -8.41 -35.60 8.93
N ASN A 482 -7.19 -35.16 8.64
CA ASN A 482 -6.90 -34.10 7.66
C ASN A 482 -7.48 -34.44 6.28
N LEU A 483 -7.31 -35.69 5.83
CA LEU A 483 -7.86 -36.16 4.55
C LEU A 483 -9.40 -36.12 4.52
N ALA A 484 -10.08 -36.43 5.63
CA ALA A 484 -11.54 -36.34 5.71
C ALA A 484 -12.01 -34.88 5.66
N VAL A 485 -11.37 -34.00 6.45
CA VAL A 485 -11.68 -32.56 6.47
C VAL A 485 -11.44 -31.93 5.10
N LYS A 486 -10.29 -32.19 4.44
CA LYS A 486 -9.99 -31.69 3.08
C LYS A 486 -11.05 -32.06 2.05
N LYS A 487 -11.64 -33.26 2.16
CA LYS A 487 -12.75 -33.69 1.29
C LYS A 487 -14.05 -32.97 1.62
N ALA A 488 -14.35 -32.79 2.91
CA ALA A 488 -15.54 -32.06 3.35
C ALA A 488 -15.48 -30.57 2.94
N LEU A 489 -14.29 -29.99 2.89
CA LEU A 489 -14.05 -28.58 2.55
C LEU A 489 -13.71 -28.34 1.08
N LEU A 490 -13.94 -29.30 0.18
CA LEU A 490 -13.53 -29.16 -1.23
C LEU A 490 -14.11 -27.90 -1.91
N ASP A 491 -15.35 -27.55 -1.63
CA ASP A 491 -16.01 -26.40 -2.26
C ASP A 491 -15.40 -25.06 -1.81
N ILE A 492 -15.12 -24.88 -0.52
CA ILE A 492 -14.50 -23.66 -0.01
C ILE A 492 -13.02 -23.58 -0.43
N ARG A 493 -12.31 -24.72 -0.51
CA ARG A 493 -10.94 -24.79 -1.03
C ARG A 493 -10.86 -24.36 -2.49
N ASN A 494 -11.81 -24.81 -3.33
CA ASN A 494 -11.90 -24.38 -4.73
C ASN A 494 -12.23 -22.89 -4.84
N THR A 495 -13.11 -22.37 -3.97
CA THR A 495 -13.44 -20.94 -3.93
C THR A 495 -12.20 -20.12 -3.58
N ALA A 496 -11.48 -20.48 -2.50
CA ALA A 496 -10.26 -19.80 -2.08
C ALA A 496 -9.19 -19.79 -3.18
N ALA A 497 -8.96 -20.94 -3.81
CA ALA A 497 -7.97 -21.07 -4.90
C ALA A 497 -8.37 -20.34 -6.19
N ALA A 498 -9.65 -19.96 -6.35
CA ALA A 498 -10.15 -19.22 -7.49
C ALA A 498 -10.29 -17.72 -7.22
N LEU A 499 -9.98 -17.24 -6.02
CA LEU A 499 -10.06 -15.82 -5.69
C LEU A 499 -9.05 -15.05 -6.55
N PRO A 500 -9.53 -14.07 -7.33
CA PRO A 500 -8.66 -13.28 -8.17
C PRO A 500 -7.87 -12.31 -7.31
N GLN A 501 -6.67 -11.99 -7.77
CA GLN A 501 -5.93 -10.84 -7.32
C GLN A 501 -5.50 -10.05 -8.56
N ASP A 502 -5.61 -8.72 -8.52
CA ASP A 502 -5.30 -7.86 -9.67
C ASP A 502 -3.90 -7.25 -9.60
N THR A 503 -3.31 -7.24 -8.40
CA THR A 503 -2.02 -6.62 -8.11
C THR A 503 -1.24 -7.41 -7.06
N ILE A 504 0.08 -7.52 -7.22
CA ILE A 504 0.97 -7.98 -6.15
C ILE A 504 1.98 -6.88 -5.82
N SER A 505 2.31 -6.72 -4.54
CA SER A 505 3.41 -5.84 -4.13
C SER A 505 4.77 -6.46 -4.47
N LEU A 506 5.70 -5.62 -4.89
CA LEU A 506 7.11 -5.97 -5.07
C LEU A 506 7.94 -5.29 -3.99
N ASP A 507 8.95 -6.00 -3.50
CA ASP A 507 9.93 -5.47 -2.57
C ASP A 507 11.01 -4.69 -3.33
N GLY A 508 11.38 -3.52 -2.81
CA GLY A 508 12.39 -2.63 -3.39
C GLY A 508 11.81 -1.42 -4.13
N ASP A 509 12.68 -0.65 -4.76
CA ASP A 509 12.31 0.61 -5.44
C ASP A 509 12.42 0.47 -6.95
N LEU A 510 11.66 1.27 -7.72
CA LEU A 510 11.84 1.40 -9.16
C LEU A 510 12.77 2.58 -9.49
N LEU A 511 14.06 2.49 -9.15
CA LEU A 511 15.07 3.55 -9.32
C LEU A 511 16.33 3.03 -10.01
N PRO A 512 17.15 3.89 -10.64
CA PRO A 512 18.42 3.44 -11.22
C PRO A 512 19.30 2.70 -10.21
N SER A 513 19.81 1.52 -10.58
CA SER A 513 20.64 0.63 -9.73
C SER A 513 19.90 -0.07 -8.58
N SER A 514 18.57 0.01 -8.53
CA SER A 514 17.78 -0.74 -7.54
C SER A 514 17.46 -2.16 -8.04
N VAL A 515 16.98 -2.98 -7.10
CA VAL A 515 16.43 -4.30 -7.38
C VAL A 515 15.00 -4.33 -6.88
N LEU A 516 14.11 -4.89 -7.69
CA LEU A 516 12.75 -5.25 -7.32
C LEU A 516 12.63 -6.77 -7.27
N SER A 517 11.95 -7.31 -6.28
CA SER A 517 11.66 -8.74 -6.18
C SER A 517 10.21 -9.00 -5.78
N GLY A 518 9.66 -10.13 -6.20
CA GLY A 518 8.33 -10.55 -5.79
C GLY A 518 8.08 -12.03 -6.02
N THR A 519 7.00 -12.53 -5.42
CA THR A 519 6.56 -13.92 -5.61
C THR A 519 5.13 -13.95 -6.11
N ILE A 520 4.89 -14.71 -7.18
CA ILE A 520 3.55 -15.04 -7.67
C ILE A 520 3.23 -16.47 -7.24
N HIS A 521 2.04 -16.67 -6.68
CA HIS A 521 1.55 -17.98 -6.27
C HIS A 521 0.30 -18.36 -7.08
N LEU A 522 0.29 -19.60 -7.57
CA LEU A 522 -0.84 -20.22 -8.25
C LEU A 522 -1.16 -21.55 -7.55
N PRO A 523 -2.22 -21.60 -6.72
CA PRO A 523 -2.58 -22.77 -5.92
C PRO A 523 -2.89 -24.02 -6.75
N ALA A 524 -2.73 -25.18 -6.14
CA ALA A 524 -3.02 -26.49 -6.72
C ALA A 524 -4.45 -26.64 -7.27
N LEU A 525 -5.43 -26.00 -6.62
CA LEU A 525 -6.84 -26.05 -7.00
C LEU A 525 -7.28 -24.87 -7.90
N ALA A 526 -6.36 -23.96 -8.25
CA ALA A 526 -6.70 -22.81 -9.05
C ALA A 526 -7.25 -23.26 -10.43
N PRO A 527 -8.35 -22.66 -10.94
CA PRO A 527 -8.95 -23.09 -12.21
C PRO A 527 -8.02 -22.99 -13.42
N THR A 528 -6.99 -22.15 -13.34
CA THR A 528 -5.98 -21.88 -14.37
C THR A 528 -4.71 -22.71 -14.18
N ASN A 529 -4.62 -23.50 -13.11
CA ASN A 529 -3.49 -24.38 -12.87
C ASN A 529 -3.37 -25.43 -14.01
N PRO A 530 -2.22 -25.57 -14.68
CA PRO A 530 -2.07 -26.46 -15.83
C PRO A 530 -2.23 -27.95 -15.48
N PHE A 531 -2.09 -28.32 -14.21
CA PHE A 531 -2.35 -29.67 -13.73
C PHE A 531 -3.84 -29.90 -13.44
N MET A 532 -4.68 -28.86 -13.42
CA MET A 532 -6.12 -29.03 -13.23
C MET A 532 -6.80 -29.41 -14.56
N HIS A 533 -6.86 -30.71 -14.83
CA HIS A 533 -7.68 -31.28 -15.91
C HIS A 533 -8.65 -32.35 -15.42
N ARG A 534 -9.84 -32.35 -16.03
CA ARG A 534 -11.05 -33.07 -15.60
C ARG A 534 -10.89 -34.59 -15.41
N ARG A 535 -9.84 -35.21 -15.97
CA ARG A 535 -9.58 -36.66 -15.92
C ARG A 535 -8.07 -36.94 -16.01
N HIS A 536 -7.33 -36.74 -14.92
CA HIS A 536 -6.04 -37.41 -14.77
C HIS A 536 -6.21 -38.67 -13.92
N PRO A 537 -5.61 -39.80 -14.30
CA PRO A 537 -5.56 -40.97 -13.44
C PRO A 537 -4.59 -40.83 -12.26
N ASP A 538 -3.57 -39.96 -12.37
CA ASP A 538 -2.44 -39.99 -11.41
C ASP A 538 -2.53 -38.95 -10.28
N HIS A 539 -3.44 -37.97 -10.36
CA HIS A 539 -3.66 -37.00 -9.27
C HIS A 539 -5.10 -36.47 -9.29
N THR A 540 -5.60 -36.11 -8.11
CA THR A 540 -6.95 -35.56 -7.91
C THR A 540 -6.96 -34.04 -7.75
N GLU A 541 -5.80 -33.45 -7.45
CA GLU A 541 -5.55 -32.02 -7.30
C GLU A 541 -4.32 -31.64 -8.14
N GLY A 542 -4.11 -30.36 -8.44
CA GLY A 542 -2.90 -29.90 -9.11
C GLY A 542 -1.69 -29.84 -8.17
N TYR A 543 -0.65 -29.12 -8.58
CA TYR A 543 0.50 -28.78 -7.74
C TYR A 543 0.56 -27.27 -7.57
N ASP A 544 0.95 -26.80 -6.39
CA ASP A 544 1.22 -25.38 -6.18
C ASP A 544 2.37 -24.95 -7.08
N ILE A 545 2.19 -23.82 -7.76
CA ILE A 545 3.20 -23.21 -8.62
C ILE A 545 3.60 -21.88 -7.97
N GLN A 546 4.89 -21.73 -7.74
CA GLN A 546 5.49 -20.51 -7.22
C GLN A 546 6.44 -19.94 -8.26
N ARG A 547 6.37 -18.63 -8.48
CA ARG A 547 7.26 -17.92 -9.40
C ARG A 547 7.94 -16.80 -8.66
N ALA A 548 9.24 -16.89 -8.45
CA ALA A 548 10.05 -15.84 -7.86
C ALA A 548 10.62 -14.97 -8.99
N LEU A 549 10.32 -13.68 -9.01
CA LEU A 549 10.78 -12.75 -10.04
C LEU A 549 11.68 -11.69 -9.44
N THR A 550 12.69 -11.28 -10.22
CA THR A 550 13.65 -10.23 -9.89
C THR A 550 13.83 -9.31 -11.07
N LEU A 551 13.78 -8.00 -10.85
CA LEU A 551 14.14 -6.97 -11.82
C LEU A 551 15.33 -6.19 -11.27
N THR A 552 16.42 -6.14 -12.02
CA THR A 552 17.54 -5.25 -11.68
C THR A 552 17.52 -4.06 -12.62
N VAL A 553 17.33 -2.87 -12.06
CA VAL A 553 17.24 -1.63 -12.82
C VAL A 553 18.65 -1.14 -13.18
N ALA A 554 18.91 -0.87 -14.46
CA ALA A 554 20.21 -0.38 -14.89
C ALA A 554 20.50 1.03 -14.33
N SER A 555 21.76 1.32 -14.02
CA SER A 555 22.19 2.61 -13.47
C SER A 555 22.12 3.76 -14.50
N SER A 556 22.15 3.42 -15.79
CA SER A 556 21.98 4.33 -16.92
C SER A 556 21.40 3.59 -18.11
N ASP A 557 20.85 4.33 -19.06
CA ASP A 557 20.59 3.80 -20.41
C ASP A 557 21.90 3.25 -21.00
N GLU A 558 21.91 2.00 -21.48
CA GLU A 558 23.08 1.37 -22.11
C GLU A 558 23.45 2.02 -23.46
N SER A 559 22.60 2.91 -23.98
CA SER A 559 22.89 3.67 -25.19
C SER A 559 24.00 4.71 -24.94
N THR A 560 24.86 4.94 -25.95
CA THR A 560 25.97 5.91 -25.87
C THR A 560 25.54 7.36 -25.64
N PHE A 561 24.23 7.64 -25.65
CA PHE A 561 23.64 8.93 -25.33
C PHE A 561 22.52 8.69 -24.33
N SER A 562 22.76 8.94 -23.04
CA SER A 562 21.70 8.88 -22.03
C SER A 562 20.49 9.67 -22.52
N SER A 563 19.38 8.98 -22.80
CA SER A 563 18.15 9.66 -23.20
C SER A 563 17.78 10.70 -22.13
N ALA A 564 17.47 11.92 -22.55
CA ALA A 564 16.91 12.90 -21.63
C ALA A 564 15.58 12.34 -21.11
N GLY A 565 15.53 11.98 -19.82
CA GLY A 565 14.37 11.32 -19.20
C GLY A 565 14.61 9.90 -18.67
N TYR A 566 15.81 9.33 -18.79
CA TYR A 566 16.12 8.06 -18.13
C TYR A 566 15.91 8.17 -16.61
N GLY A 567 15.24 7.18 -16.01
CA GLY A 567 14.87 7.20 -14.60
C GLY A 567 13.62 8.02 -14.26
N VAL A 568 13.05 8.76 -15.23
CA VAL A 568 11.83 9.56 -15.04
C VAL A 568 10.70 9.12 -15.96
N SER A 569 11.01 8.88 -17.25
CA SER A 569 10.05 8.46 -18.28
C SER A 569 10.37 7.11 -18.91
N VAL A 570 11.63 6.68 -18.85
CA VAL A 570 12.10 5.39 -19.38
C VAL A 570 13.07 4.74 -18.41
N ILE A 571 12.90 3.44 -18.19
CA ILE A 571 13.81 2.61 -17.38
C ILE A 571 14.08 1.29 -18.12
N THR A 572 15.32 0.82 -18.05
CA THR A 572 15.75 -0.46 -18.62
C THR A 572 16.44 -1.32 -17.56
N GLY A 573 16.53 -2.62 -17.79
CA GLY A 573 17.21 -3.50 -16.85
C GLY A 573 17.16 -4.97 -17.25
N THR A 574 17.54 -5.84 -16.32
CA THR A 574 17.46 -7.29 -16.47
C THR A 574 16.26 -7.85 -15.71
N TYR A 575 15.64 -8.88 -16.28
CA TYR A 575 14.56 -9.64 -15.68
C TYR A 575 15.03 -11.07 -15.48
N GLU A 576 14.81 -11.61 -14.30
CA GLU A 576 15.05 -13.00 -13.96
C GLU A 576 13.80 -13.58 -13.28
N GLU A 577 13.49 -14.82 -13.57
CA GLU A 577 12.37 -15.54 -12.96
C GLU A 577 12.73 -17.00 -12.72
N GLU A 578 12.41 -17.52 -11.53
CA GLU A 578 12.53 -18.92 -11.16
C GLU A 578 11.17 -19.52 -10.79
N ILE A 579 10.83 -20.65 -11.42
CA ILE A 579 9.50 -21.26 -11.35
C ILE A 579 9.57 -22.65 -10.72
N PHE A 580 8.78 -22.86 -9.68
CA PHE A 580 8.63 -24.12 -8.95
C PHE A 580 7.27 -24.77 -9.22
N GLY A 581 7.16 -26.08 -9.02
CA GLY A 581 5.90 -26.82 -9.14
C GLY A 581 5.51 -27.28 -10.55
N LEU A 582 6.09 -26.68 -11.61
CA LEU A 582 5.86 -27.13 -13.01
C LEU A 582 6.69 -28.36 -13.41
N HIS A 583 7.77 -28.63 -12.69
CA HIS A 583 8.69 -29.73 -12.94
C HIS A 583 9.26 -30.23 -11.61
N LYS A 584 9.86 -31.43 -11.63
CA LYS A 584 10.65 -31.91 -10.50
C LYS A 584 11.82 -30.94 -10.26
N LEU A 585 12.15 -30.70 -9.00
CA LEU A 585 13.27 -29.84 -8.65
C LEU A 585 14.57 -30.36 -9.27
N LEU A 586 15.38 -29.44 -9.79
CA LEU A 586 16.62 -29.69 -10.51
C LEU A 586 17.83 -29.59 -9.58
N GLY A 587 19.00 -29.96 -10.09
CA GLY A 587 20.26 -29.89 -9.35
C GLY A 587 20.53 -31.11 -8.46
N PRO A 588 21.74 -31.20 -7.88
CA PRO A 588 22.14 -32.32 -7.03
C PRO A 588 21.34 -32.38 -5.71
N ASN A 589 20.86 -31.24 -5.24
CA ASN A 589 20.09 -31.11 -3.99
C ASN A 589 18.58 -31.04 -4.21
N GLN A 590 18.12 -31.02 -5.47
CA GLN A 590 16.70 -30.89 -5.82
C GLN A 590 16.07 -29.63 -5.20
N ASP A 591 16.70 -28.48 -5.40
CA ASP A 591 16.32 -27.18 -4.88
C ASP A 591 16.21 -26.10 -5.97
N VAL A 592 16.48 -26.45 -7.23
CA VAL A 592 16.48 -25.51 -8.36
C VAL A 592 15.18 -25.61 -9.17
N GLY A 593 14.55 -24.46 -9.42
CA GLY A 593 13.38 -24.33 -10.28
C GLY A 593 13.73 -24.19 -11.77
N LEU A 594 12.72 -23.92 -12.60
CA LEU A 594 12.92 -23.51 -13.99
C LEU A 594 13.29 -22.02 -14.00
N LYS A 595 14.48 -21.68 -14.46
CA LYS A 595 14.98 -20.31 -14.54
C LYS A 595 14.81 -19.75 -15.94
N THR A 596 14.35 -18.51 -16.04
CA THR A 596 14.31 -17.72 -17.28
C THR A 596 14.93 -16.35 -17.04
N ALA A 597 15.58 -15.79 -18.07
CA ALA A 597 16.20 -14.46 -17.96
C ALA A 597 16.10 -13.68 -19.28
N GLY A 598 16.20 -12.36 -19.15
CA GLY A 598 16.09 -11.44 -20.28
C GLY A 598 16.35 -9.98 -19.89
N SER A 599 16.04 -9.08 -20.82
CA SER A 599 16.10 -7.63 -20.61
C SER A 599 14.71 -7.00 -20.68
N PHE A 600 14.46 -5.94 -19.92
CA PHE A 600 13.21 -5.19 -19.97
C PHE A 600 13.40 -3.73 -20.35
N ILE A 601 12.36 -3.14 -20.92
CA ILE A 601 12.23 -1.70 -21.15
C ILE A 601 10.84 -1.29 -20.67
N LEU A 602 10.77 -0.31 -19.77
CA LEU A 602 9.55 0.26 -19.21
C LEU A 602 9.45 1.73 -19.59
N ASN A 603 8.23 2.16 -19.96
CA ASN A 603 7.91 3.57 -20.21
C ASN A 603 6.84 4.02 -19.21
N ARG A 604 7.04 5.18 -18.60
CA ARG A 604 6.02 5.83 -17.78
C ARG A 604 4.95 6.42 -18.70
N ILE A 605 3.71 6.01 -18.50
CA ILE A 605 2.57 6.43 -19.32
C ILE A 605 1.53 7.24 -18.53
N SER A 606 1.64 7.30 -17.20
CA SER A 606 0.80 8.13 -16.33
C SER A 606 1.59 8.55 -15.08
N PHE A 607 1.25 9.71 -14.52
CA PHE A 607 1.75 10.22 -13.23
C PHE A 607 0.83 9.88 -12.06
N VAL A 608 -0.35 9.31 -12.34
CA VAL A 608 -1.38 8.95 -11.35
C VAL A 608 -0.81 7.95 -10.36
N ASP A 609 -0.68 8.39 -9.12
CA ASP A 609 0.03 7.72 -8.03
C ASP A 609 -0.90 6.87 -7.14
N SER A 610 -2.20 6.84 -7.48
CA SER A 610 -3.21 5.99 -6.85
C SER A 610 -3.71 4.89 -7.81
N LEU A 611 -4.22 3.80 -7.24
CA LEU A 611 -4.99 2.78 -7.96
C LEU A 611 -6.38 2.70 -7.34
N ASN A 612 -7.40 2.51 -8.19
CA ASN A 612 -8.80 2.30 -7.81
C ASN A 612 -9.49 3.50 -7.15
N TYR A 613 -8.92 4.71 -7.25
CA TYR A 613 -9.35 5.91 -6.54
C TYR A 613 -9.51 7.13 -7.43
#